data_AF-A0A512SW69-F1
#
_entry.id   AF-A0A512SW69-F1
#
_cell.length_a   1.000
_cell.length_b   1.000
_cell.length_c   1.000
_cell.angle_alpha   90.00
_cell.angle_beta   90.00
_cell.angle_gamma   90.00
#
_symmetry.space_group_name_H-M   'P 1'
#
loop_
_entity.id
_entity.type
_entity.pdbx_description
1 polymer ?
#
loop_
_entity_poly.entity_id
_entity_poly.type
_entity_poly.pdbx_seq_one_letter_code
_entity_poly.pdbx_strand_id
1 'polypeptide(L)'
;MPADTDTELFLWGARAFAVIALLGVVAILAAVWWLIVRPVITEALRANEAGSWWLPFLPGPDGGYGPLADNHWWSAMRASAPGSGAALALRWGFWGFVAVALTAGMVRALVQLAQLGLKLWD
;
A
#
# COMPACT_ATOMS: atom_id res chain seq x y z
N MET A 1 20.13 -41.81 -22.99
CA MET A 1 19.04 -40.82 -22.90
C MET A 1 19.60 -39.61 -22.16
N PRO A 2 19.93 -38.51 -22.85
CA PRO A 2 20.38 -37.25 -22.24
C PRO A 2 19.26 -36.20 -22.08
N ALA A 3 18.10 -36.41 -22.73
CA ALA A 3 17.02 -35.43 -22.82
C ALA A 3 16.30 -35.14 -21.49
N ASP A 4 16.36 -36.07 -20.52
CA ASP A 4 15.70 -35.91 -19.23
C ASP A 4 16.41 -34.86 -18.35
N THR A 5 17.74 -34.83 -18.34
CA THR A 5 18.52 -33.90 -17.51
C THR A 5 18.42 -32.45 -17.98
N ASP A 6 18.41 -32.20 -19.29
CA ASP A 6 18.26 -30.84 -19.84
C ASP A 6 16.86 -30.28 -19.57
N THR A 7 15.84 -31.14 -19.66
CA THR A 7 14.45 -30.79 -19.35
C THR A 7 14.28 -30.48 -17.85
N GLU A 8 14.87 -31.29 -16.98
CA GLU A 8 14.86 -31.06 -15.53
C GLU A 8 15.57 -29.76 -15.14
N LEU A 9 16.74 -29.47 -15.72
CA LEU A 9 17.48 -28.25 -15.46
C LEU A 9 16.68 -27.02 -15.90
N PHE A 10 16.04 -27.08 -17.07
CA PHE A 10 15.16 -26.03 -17.55
C PHE A 10 13.96 -25.81 -16.62
N LEU A 11 13.29 -26.88 -16.18
CA LEU A 11 12.17 -26.80 -15.24
C LEU A 11 12.58 -26.17 -13.90
N TRP A 12 13.73 -26.57 -13.35
CA TRP A 12 14.26 -25.97 -12.12
C TRP A 12 14.62 -24.49 -12.30
N GLY A 13 15.22 -24.13 -13.43
CA GLY A 13 15.50 -22.73 -13.78
C GLY A 13 14.21 -21.90 -13.87
N ALA A 14 13.19 -22.42 -14.53
CA ALA A 14 11.88 -21.77 -14.63
C ALA A 14 11.20 -21.61 -13.25
N ARG A 15 11.27 -22.64 -12.39
CA ARG A 15 10.76 -22.57 -11.01
C ARG A 15 11.48 -21.52 -10.19
N ALA A 16 12.81 -21.47 -10.24
CA ALA A 16 13.61 -20.48 -9.52
C ALA A 16 13.27 -19.06 -9.98
N PHE A 17 13.18 -18.83 -11.29
CA PHE A 17 12.77 -17.54 -11.84
C PHE A 17 11.36 -17.14 -11.39
N ALA A 18 10.40 -18.07 -11.44
CA ALA A 18 9.03 -17.82 -10.99
C ALA A 18 8.98 -17.44 -9.50
N VAL A 19 9.73 -18.12 -8.63
CA VAL A 19 9.85 -17.78 -7.21
C VAL A 19 10.40 -16.36 -7.03
N ILE A 20 11.48 -16.01 -7.73
CA ILE A 20 12.06 -14.66 -7.67
C ILE A 20 11.04 -13.60 -8.13
N ALA A 21 10.32 -13.86 -9.22
CA ALA A 21 9.30 -12.96 -9.72
C ALA A 21 8.16 -12.78 -8.71
N LEU A 22 7.67 -13.87 -8.09
CA LEU A 22 6.64 -13.84 -7.04
C LEU A 22 7.11 -13.01 -5.83
N LEU A 23 8.35 -13.22 -5.37
CA LEU A 23 8.92 -12.43 -4.28
C LEU A 23 9.02 -10.94 -4.63
N GLY A 24 9.40 -10.62 -5.87
CA GLY A 24 9.41 -9.25 -6.38
C GLY A 24 8.02 -8.60 -6.32
N VAL A 25 6.98 -9.32 -6.74
CA VAL A 25 5.59 -8.83 -6.63
C VAL A 25 5.19 -8.59 -5.17
N VAL A 26 5.49 -9.54 -4.27
CA VAL A 26 5.21 -9.38 -2.83
C VAL A 26 5.93 -8.15 -2.26
N ALA A 27 7.18 -7.93 -2.62
CA ALA A 27 7.96 -6.78 -2.17
C ALA A 27 7.33 -5.45 -2.65
N ILE A 28 6.89 -5.38 -3.91
CA ILE A 28 6.20 -4.20 -4.45
C ILE A 28 4.89 -3.95 -3.70
N LEU A 29 4.08 -4.99 -3.49
CA LEU A 29 2.82 -4.88 -2.75
C LEU A 29 3.06 -4.36 -1.32
N ALA A 30 4.04 -4.93 -0.63
CA ALA A 30 4.43 -4.49 0.70
C ALA A 30 4.89 -3.03 0.71
N ALA A 31 5.68 -2.61 -0.27
CA ALA A 31 6.13 -1.23 -0.41
C ALA A 31 4.96 -0.26 -0.64
N VAL A 32 4.02 -0.60 -1.52
CA VAL A 32 2.81 0.21 -1.78
C VAL A 32 1.99 0.36 -0.50
N TRP A 33 1.75 -0.73 0.22
CA TRP A 33 1.01 -0.69 1.47
C TRP A 33 1.73 0.17 2.52
N TRP A 34 3.05 0.02 2.64
CA TRP A 34 3.89 0.78 3.55
C TRP A 34 3.90 2.28 3.24
N LEU A 35 3.91 2.65 1.97
CA LEU A 35 3.98 4.06 1.54
C LEU A 35 2.62 4.76 1.55
N ILE A 36 1.51 4.03 1.47
CA ILE A 36 0.16 4.63 1.36
C ILE A 36 -0.69 4.37 2.59
N VAL A 37 -0.82 3.11 3.02
CA VAL A 37 -1.75 2.72 4.10
C VAL A 37 -1.18 3.07 5.48
N ARG A 38 0.09 2.78 5.71
CA ARG A 38 0.73 3.05 7.02
C ARG A 38 0.68 4.54 7.41
N PRO A 39 0.93 5.53 6.53
CA PRO A 39 0.74 6.94 6.86
C PRO A 39 -0.69 7.29 7.25
N VAL A 40 -1.71 6.71 6.59
CA VAL A 40 -3.12 6.93 6.95
C VAL A 40 -3.39 6.48 8.38
N ILE A 41 -2.92 5.29 8.77
CA ILE A 41 -3.08 4.77 10.13
C ILE A 41 -2.33 5.65 11.13
N THR A 42 -1.08 6.01 10.82
CA THR A 42 -0.22 6.80 11.72
C THR A 42 -0.81 8.18 11.97
N GLU A 43 -1.26 8.87 10.92
CA GLU A 43 -1.89 10.18 11.04
C GLU A 43 -3.27 10.11 11.70
N ALA A 44 -4.03 9.03 11.53
CA ALA A 44 -5.29 8.84 12.25
C ALA A 44 -5.05 8.70 13.76
N LEU A 45 -4.05 7.92 14.17
CA LEU A 45 -3.67 7.78 15.57
C LEU A 45 -3.19 9.12 16.14
N ARG A 46 -2.28 9.80 15.43
CA ARG A 46 -1.76 11.12 15.83
C ARG A 46 -2.89 12.16 15.97
N ALA A 47 -3.83 12.17 15.03
CA ALA A 47 -4.96 13.08 15.07
C ALA A 47 -5.90 12.80 16.24
N ASN A 48 -6.11 11.52 16.57
CA ASN A 48 -6.87 11.09 17.72
C ASN A 48 -6.19 11.48 19.05
N GLU A 49 -4.89 11.24 19.18
CA GLU A 49 -4.08 11.63 20.35
C GLU A 49 -4.08 13.15 20.56
N ALA A 50 -4.00 13.93 19.48
CA ALA A 50 -4.05 15.38 19.53
C ALA A 50 -5.47 15.96 19.70
N GLY A 51 -6.51 15.11 19.68
CA GLY A 51 -7.91 15.55 19.70
C GLY A 51 -8.33 16.39 18.49
N SER A 52 -7.56 16.37 17.41
CA SER A 52 -7.75 17.21 16.22
C SER A 52 -7.63 16.39 14.94
N TRP A 53 -8.78 15.98 14.41
CA TRP A 53 -8.89 15.24 13.15
C TRP A 53 -8.46 16.03 11.91
N TRP A 54 -8.34 17.34 12.02
CA TRP A 54 -7.82 18.20 10.96
C TRP A 54 -6.31 18.18 10.83
N LEU A 55 -5.60 17.74 11.88
CA LEU A 55 -4.14 17.85 12.00
C LEU A 55 -3.37 17.38 10.75
N PRO A 56 -3.68 16.24 10.11
CA PRO A 56 -2.89 15.76 8.97
C PRO A 56 -3.03 16.62 7.71
N PHE A 57 -4.08 17.45 7.65
CA PHE A 57 -4.45 18.26 6.49
C PHE A 57 -4.08 19.73 6.65
N LEU A 58 -3.66 20.13 7.86
CA LEU A 58 -3.22 21.49 8.16
C LEU A 58 -1.72 21.66 7.88
N PRO A 59 -1.27 22.89 7.62
CA PRO A 59 0.16 23.17 7.52
C PRO A 59 0.85 22.91 8.86
N GLY A 60 2.03 22.28 8.79
CA GLY A 60 2.93 22.08 9.91
C GLY A 60 3.70 23.35 10.29
N PRO A 61 4.53 23.29 11.34
CA PRO A 61 5.33 24.42 11.82
C PRO A 61 6.33 24.97 10.79
N ASP A 62 6.74 24.12 9.86
CA ASP A 62 7.64 24.41 8.73
C ASP A 62 6.90 24.91 7.48
N GLY A 63 5.56 25.03 7.55
CA GLY A 63 4.70 25.39 6.42
C GLY A 63 4.44 24.25 5.43
N GLY A 64 5.02 23.06 5.67
CA GLY A 64 4.75 21.84 4.91
C GLY A 64 3.41 21.20 5.29
N TYR A 65 3.01 20.14 4.62
CA TYR A 65 1.81 19.37 4.98
C TYR A 65 2.19 17.96 5.42
N GLY A 66 1.33 17.33 6.21
CA GLY A 66 1.51 15.93 6.59
C GLY A 66 1.48 14.97 5.40
N PRO A 67 1.90 13.71 5.56
CA PRO A 67 2.03 12.74 4.46
C PRO A 67 0.77 12.55 3.60
N LEU A 68 -0.42 12.81 4.16
CA LEU A 68 -1.71 12.71 3.48
C LEU A 68 -2.04 13.90 2.55
N ALA A 69 -1.23 14.95 2.58
CA ALA A 69 -1.44 16.18 1.82
C ALA A 69 -0.12 16.81 1.31
N ASP A 70 1.03 16.18 1.51
CA ASP A 70 2.35 16.74 1.20
C ASP A 70 2.63 16.84 -0.31
N ASN A 71 2.27 15.82 -1.10
CA ASN A 71 2.61 15.81 -2.52
C ASN A 71 1.59 16.56 -3.41
N HIS A 72 1.96 16.81 -4.67
CA HIS A 72 1.13 17.55 -5.62
C HIS A 72 -0.15 16.81 -6.03
N TRP A 73 -0.11 15.48 -6.14
CA TRP A 73 -1.25 14.63 -6.48
C TRP A 73 -2.37 14.71 -5.43
N TRP A 74 -2.01 14.88 -4.16
CA TRP A 74 -2.94 14.97 -3.03
C TRP A 74 -3.13 16.40 -2.53
N SER A 75 -2.72 17.41 -3.31
CA SER A 75 -2.83 18.82 -2.91
C SER A 75 -4.26 19.27 -2.60
N ALA A 76 -5.27 18.63 -3.20
CA ALA A 76 -6.69 18.87 -2.90
C ALA A 76 -7.09 18.53 -1.45
N MET A 77 -6.30 17.70 -0.76
CA MET A 77 -6.56 17.31 0.63
C MET A 77 -6.07 18.36 1.62
N ARG A 78 -5.26 19.33 1.19
CA ARG A 78 -4.76 20.42 2.03
C ARG A 78 -5.91 21.27 2.55
N ALA A 79 -5.71 21.84 3.73
CA ALA A 79 -6.57 22.83 4.33
C ALA A 79 -5.68 23.90 4.99
N SER A 80 -5.92 25.18 4.68
CA SER A 80 -5.19 26.28 5.31
C SER A 80 -5.65 26.55 6.75
N ALA A 81 -6.89 26.19 7.08
CA ALA A 81 -7.48 26.27 8.39
C ALA A 81 -8.58 25.20 8.55
N PRO A 82 -8.97 24.85 9.79
CA PRO A 82 -10.10 23.95 10.02
C PRO A 82 -11.37 24.46 9.34
N GLY A 83 -12.02 23.59 8.57
CA GLY A 83 -13.23 23.90 7.81
C GLY A 83 -14.48 23.21 8.38
N SER A 84 -15.44 22.94 7.49
CA SER A 84 -16.68 22.25 7.85
C SER A 84 -16.46 20.75 8.12
N GLY A 85 -17.28 20.16 8.99
CA GLY A 85 -17.25 18.72 9.27
C GLY A 85 -17.45 17.85 8.02
N ALA A 86 -18.24 18.31 7.04
CA ALA A 86 -18.41 17.62 5.77
C ALA A 86 -17.10 17.55 4.96
N ALA A 87 -16.33 18.64 4.94
CA ALA A 87 -15.05 18.69 4.26
C ALA A 87 -14.00 17.79 4.94
N LEU A 88 -14.07 17.66 6.27
CA LEU A 88 -13.25 16.70 7.02
C LEU A 88 -13.64 15.25 6.71
N ALA A 89 -14.94 14.96 6.73
CA ALA A 89 -15.48 13.63 6.45
C ALA A 89 -15.11 13.15 5.04
N LEU A 90 -15.10 14.04 4.04
CA LEU A 90 -14.66 13.69 2.68
C LEU A 90 -13.18 13.30 2.62
N ARG A 91 -12.29 14.04 3.31
CA ARG A 91 -10.85 13.75 3.32
C ARG A 91 -10.56 12.41 3.99
N TRP A 92 -11.10 12.20 5.18
CA TRP A 92 -10.95 10.94 5.90
C TRP A 92 -11.69 9.79 5.22
N GLY A 93 -12.83 10.05 4.60
CA GLY A 93 -13.58 9.08 3.82
C GLY A 93 -12.78 8.58 2.61
N PHE A 94 -12.16 9.51 1.87
CA PHE A 94 -11.26 9.16 0.77
C PHE A 94 -10.07 8.30 1.26
N TRP A 95 -9.34 8.77 2.27
CA TRP A 95 -8.15 8.05 2.77
C TRP A 95 -8.50 6.71 3.43
N GLY A 96 -9.61 6.65 4.16
CA GLY A 96 -10.15 5.42 4.73
C GLY A 96 -10.53 4.43 3.65
N PHE A 97 -11.22 4.87 2.59
CA PHE A 97 -11.54 4.04 1.44
C PHE A 97 -10.28 3.50 0.75
N VAL A 98 -9.30 4.37 0.46
CA VAL A 98 -8.02 3.97 -0.16
C VAL A 98 -7.29 2.94 0.69
N ALA A 99 -7.19 3.17 2.01
CA ALA A 99 -6.54 2.27 2.93
C ALA A 99 -7.21 0.88 2.98
N VAL A 100 -8.54 0.85 3.06
CA VAL A 100 -9.32 -0.40 3.07
C VAL A 100 -9.21 -1.12 1.74
N ALA A 101 -9.39 -0.42 0.62
CA ALA A 101 -9.33 -1.00 -0.72
C ALA A 101 -7.95 -1.59 -1.02
N LEU A 102 -6.86 -0.86 -0.71
CA LEU A 102 -5.50 -1.36 -0.90
C LEU A 102 -5.18 -2.54 0.00
N THR A 103 -5.62 -2.52 1.27
CA THR A 103 -5.41 -3.63 2.19
C THR A 103 -6.16 -4.88 1.71
N ALA A 104 -7.44 -4.76 1.36
CA ALA A 104 -8.23 -5.87 0.85
C ALA A 104 -7.67 -6.43 -0.48
N GLY A 105 -7.27 -5.53 -1.39
CA GLY A 105 -6.61 -5.89 -2.64
C GLY A 105 -5.31 -6.66 -2.41
N MET A 106 -4.49 -6.21 -1.45
CA MET A 106 -3.23 -6.88 -1.11
C MET A 106 -3.45 -8.27 -0.50
N VAL A 107 -4.41 -8.42 0.43
CA VAL A 107 -4.78 -9.74 0.98
C VAL A 107 -5.20 -10.69 -0.14
N ARG A 108 -6.06 -10.24 -1.06
CA ARG A 108 -6.49 -11.03 -2.22
C ARG A 108 -5.31 -11.40 -3.12
N ALA A 109 -4.42 -10.46 -3.40
CA ALA A 109 -3.24 -10.70 -4.23
C ALA A 109 -2.31 -11.75 -3.59
N LEU A 110 -2.06 -11.65 -2.29
CA LEU A 110 -1.24 -12.63 -1.55
C LEU A 110 -1.84 -14.04 -1.60
N VAL A 111 -3.17 -14.17 -1.47
CA VAL A 111 -3.85 -15.47 -1.62
C VAL A 111 -3.66 -16.03 -3.02
N GLN A 112 -3.80 -15.20 -4.07
CA GLN A 112 -3.60 -15.64 -5.45
C GLN A 112 -2.15 -16.05 -5.72
N LEU A 113 -1.17 -15.32 -5.18
CA LEU A 113 0.25 -15.63 -5.32
C LEU A 113 0.60 -16.94 -4.59
N ALA A 114 0.04 -17.18 -3.40
CA ALA A 114 0.21 -18.44 -2.68
C ALA A 114 -0.35 -19.63 -3.48
N GLN A 115 -1.53 -19.47 -4.09
CA GLN A 115 -2.13 -20.49 -4.96
C GLN A 115 -1.28 -20.76 -6.21
N LEU A 116 -0.70 -19.71 -6.82
CA LEU A 116 0.23 -19.86 -7.94
C LEU A 116 1.51 -20.59 -7.54
N GLY A 117 2.05 -20.28 -6.36
CA GLY A 117 3.23 -20.96 -5.82
C GLY A 117 3.01 -22.45 -5.59
N LEU A 118 1.83 -22.84 -5.08
CA LEU A 118 1.46 -24.25 -4.91
C LEU A 118 1.40 -24.99 -6.25
N LYS A 119 0.73 -24.40 -7.25
CA LYS A 119 0.62 -24.98 -8.60
C LYS A 119 1.94 -25.12 -9.35
N LEU A 120 2.99 -24.41 -8.94
CA LEU A 120 4.31 -24.49 -9.55
C LEU A 120 5.06 -25.79 -9.14
N TRP A 121 4.62 -26.39 -8.04
CA TRP A 121 5.18 -27.60 -7.44
C TRP A 121 4.36 -28.87 -7.71
N ASP A 122 3.08 -28.72 -8.07
CA ASP A 122 2.23 -29.78 -8.64
C ASP A 122 2.63 -30.08 -10.11
#